data_AF-A0A8R2JWC7-F1
#
_entry.id   AF-A0A8R2JWC7-F1
#
_cell.length_a   1.000
_cell.length_b   1.000
_cell.length_c   1.000
_cell.angle_alpha   90.00
_cell.angle_beta   90.00
_cell.angle_gamma   90.00
#
_symmetry.space_group_name_H-M   'P 1'
#
loop_
_entity.id
_entity.type
_entity.pdbx_description
1 polymer ?
#
loop_
_entity_poly.entity_id
_entity_poly.type
_entity_poly.pdbx_seq_one_letter_code
_entity_poly.pdbx_strand_id
1 'polypeptide(L)' 'MESSCVLQNSVYEWARDHRLHHKYTDTNADPHNSNRGMFFSHVGWLLCRKHPDVIEKGRTIDTSDLLADPIVAFQKKF' A
#
# COMPACT_ATOMS: atom_id res chain seq x y z
N MET A 1 16.07 -8.92 0.86
CA MET A 1 15.78 -10.15 0.10
C MET A 1 14.45 -10.80 0.53
N GLU A 2 13.56 -10.11 1.27
CA GLU A 2 12.44 -10.79 1.97
C GLU A 2 11.02 -10.57 1.41
N SER A 3 10.77 -9.66 0.45
CA SER A 3 9.41 -9.47 -0.10
C SER A 3 9.10 -10.21 -1.40
N SER A 4 10.07 -10.81 -2.09
CA SER A 4 9.81 -11.48 -3.38
C SER A 4 9.02 -12.79 -3.27
N CYS A 5 8.84 -13.33 -2.05
CA CYS A 5 8.18 -14.62 -1.81
C CYS A 5 6.66 -14.51 -1.52
N VAL A 6 6.13 -13.30 -1.25
CA VAL A 6 4.76 -13.14 -0.72
C VAL A 6 3.72 -12.64 -1.72
N LEU A 7 4.09 -12.38 -2.99
CA LEU A 7 3.16 -11.91 -4.04
C LEU A 7 2.36 -10.62 -3.66
N GLN A 8 2.85 -9.83 -2.70
CA GLN A 8 2.22 -8.60 -2.22
C GLN A 8 2.90 -7.33 -2.78
N ASN A 9 3.00 -7.24 -4.11
CA ASN A 9 3.62 -6.12 -4.83
C ASN A 9 5.09 -5.84 -4.44
N SER A 10 5.68 -4.78 -5.00
CA SER A 10 7.03 -4.34 -4.61
C SER A 10 7.05 -3.85 -3.15
N VAL A 11 8.20 -3.94 -2.47
CA VAL A 11 8.40 -3.41 -1.09
C VAL A 11 7.99 -1.94 -1.04
N TYR A 12 8.32 -1.18 -2.09
CA TYR A 12 7.95 0.22 -2.22
C TYR A 12 6.43 0.42 -2.12
N GLU A 13 5.65 -0.35 -2.88
CA GLU A 13 4.19 -0.22 -2.88
C GLU A 13 3.57 -0.72 -1.58
N TRP A 14 4.06 -1.83 -1.05
CA TRP A 14 3.60 -2.36 0.23
C TRP A 14 3.82 -1.36 1.36
N ALA A 15 5.04 -0.84 1.48
CA ALA A 15 5.40 0.09 2.54
C ALA A 15 4.63 1.42 2.41
N ARG A 16 4.43 1.93 1.20
CA ARG A 16 3.60 3.12 0.96
C ARG A 16 2.15 2.89 1.37
N ASP A 17 1.55 1.80 0.89
CA ASP A 17 0.14 1.49 1.16
C ASP A 17 -0.08 1.18 2.66
N HIS A 18 0.89 0.54 3.32
CA HIS A 18 0.87 0.29 4.76
C HIS A 18 0.99 1.59 5.58
N ARG A 19 1.88 2.52 5.20
CA ARG A 19 1.95 3.86 5.81
C ARG A 19 0.64 4.62 5.66
N LEU A 20 0.01 4.52 4.49
CA LEU A 20 -1.27 5.15 4.22
C LEU A 20 -2.39 4.56 5.10
N HIS A 21 -2.42 3.22 5.25
CA HIS A 21 -3.35 2.52 6.14
C HIS A 21 -3.23 3.01 7.59
N HIS A 22 -2.02 3.07 8.14
CA HIS A 22 -1.81 3.56 9.52
C HIS A 22 -2.17 5.05 9.67
N LYS A 23 -1.94 5.87 8.65
CA LYS A 23 -2.22 7.31 8.71
C LYS A 23 -3.72 7.65 8.60
N TYR A 24 -4.47 6.86 7.84
CA TYR A 24 -5.88 7.14 7.52
C TYR A 24 -6.81 5.97 7.84
N THR A 25 -6.48 5.19 8.88
CA THR A 25 -7.25 4.04 9.34
C THR A 25 -8.73 4.34 9.41
N ASP A 26 -9.56 3.38 9.00
CA ASP A 26 -11.02 3.44 9.05
C ASP A 26 -11.67 4.51 8.15
N THR A 27 -10.90 5.20 7.29
CA THR A 27 -11.42 6.18 6.32
C THR A 27 -11.44 5.63 4.89
N ASN A 28 -12.01 6.38 3.95
CA ASN A 28 -11.97 6.03 2.52
C ASN A 28 -10.56 6.06 1.91
N ALA A 29 -9.58 6.62 2.61
CA ALA A 29 -8.18 6.61 2.21
C ALA A 29 -7.40 5.38 2.73
N ASP A 30 -8.05 4.53 3.52
CA ASP A 30 -7.51 3.23 3.92
C ASP A 30 -7.71 2.20 2.80
N PRO A 31 -6.62 1.63 2.23
CA PRO A 31 -6.70 0.63 1.15
C PRO A 31 -7.56 -0.60 1.49
N HIS A 32 -7.60 -1.00 2.76
CA HIS A 32 -8.30 -2.20 3.23
C HIS A 32 -9.21 -1.89 4.43
N ASN A 33 -9.88 -0.73 4.37
CA ASN A 33 -10.80 -0.22 5.38
C ASN A 33 -11.72 -1.30 5.97
N SER A 34 -11.57 -1.55 7.27
CA SER A 34 -12.37 -2.49 8.08
C SER A 34 -13.87 -2.21 8.06
N ASN A 35 -14.26 -0.93 7.97
CA ASN A 35 -15.67 -0.52 7.96
C ASN A 35 -16.42 -0.96 6.70
N ARG A 36 -15.70 -1.38 5.65
CA ARG A 36 -16.30 -1.95 4.43
C ARG A 36 -16.61 -3.45 4.54
N GLY A 37 -16.40 -4.03 5.73
CA GLY A 37 -16.76 -5.40 6.07
C GLY A 37 -15.63 -6.41 5.85
N MET A 38 -15.74 -7.56 6.53
CA MET A 38 -14.72 -8.61 6.60
C MET A 38 -14.24 -9.08 5.22
N PHE A 39 -15.17 -9.30 4.28
CA PHE A 39 -14.80 -9.72 2.93
C PHE A 39 -13.92 -8.68 2.22
N PHE A 40 -14.28 -7.40 2.34
CA PHE A 40 -13.54 -6.32 1.70
C PHE A 40 -12.14 -6.16 2.30
N SER A 41 -12.05 -6.07 3.64
CA SER A 41 -10.77 -5.88 4.33
C SER A 41 -9.83 -7.08 4.22
N HIS A 42 -10.36 -8.29 4.00
CA HIS A 42 -9.56 -9.51 3.89
C HIS A 42 -9.05 -9.79 2.47
N VAL A 43 -9.92 -9.69 1.46
CA VAL A 43 -9.56 -10.04 0.06
C VAL A 43 -10.20 -9.13 -0.99
N GLY A 44 -11.37 -8.56 -0.72
CA GLY A 44 -12.12 -7.77 -1.69
C GLY A 44 -11.40 -6.51 -2.17
N TRP A 45 -10.53 -5.93 -1.34
CA TRP A 45 -9.71 -4.78 -1.72
C TRP A 45 -8.71 -5.06 -2.85
N LEU A 46 -8.25 -6.32 -2.98
CA LEU A 46 -7.38 -6.76 -4.09
C LEU A 46 -8.15 -6.91 -5.41
N LEU A 47 -9.46 -7.16 -5.33
CA LEU A 47 -10.33 -7.42 -6.48
C LEU A 47 -11.01 -6.16 -7.01
N CYS A 48 -10.85 -5.03 -6.32
CA CYS A 48 -11.48 -3.75 -6.64
C CYS A 48 -10.44 -2.70 -7.04
N ARG A 49 -10.85 -1.72 -7.85
CA ARG A 49 -10.03 -0.52 -8.04
C ARG A 49 -9.93 0.26 -6.73
N LYS A 50 -8.75 0.84 -6.47
CA LYS A 50 -8.50 1.70 -5.31
C LYS A 50 -9.47 2.90 -5.33
N HIS A 51 -9.95 3.28 -4.15
CA HIS A 51 -10.78 4.47 -3.98
C HIS A 51 -9.96 5.73 -4.37
N PRO A 52 -10.56 6.78 -4.97
CA PRO A 52 -9.85 8.01 -5.33
C PRO A 52 -9.02 8.60 -4.18
N ASP A 53 -9.57 8.64 -2.96
CA ASP A 53 -8.88 9.12 -1.76
C ASP A 53 -7.60 8.33 -1.43
N VAL A 54 -7.55 7.02 -1.72
CA VAL A 54 -6.34 6.20 -1.55
C VAL A 54 -5.25 6.68 -2.50
N ILE A 55 -5.62 7.04 -3.73
CA ILE A 55 -4.69 7.52 -4.76
C ILE A 55 -4.20 8.93 -4.43
N GLU A 56 -5.12 9.83 -4.07
CA GLU A 56 -4.81 11.22 -3.77
C GLU A 56 -3.95 11.32 -2.50
N LYS A 57 -4.38 10.70 -1.40
CA LYS A 57 -3.64 10.76 -0.14
C LYS A 57 -2.38 9.89 -0.19
N GLY A 58 -2.33 8.86 -1.01
CA GLY A 58 -1.12 8.07 -1.29
C GLY A 58 0.03 8.92 -1.83
N ARG A 59 -0.24 10.00 -2.56
CA ARG A 59 0.78 10.95 -3.06
C ARG A 59 1.37 11.83 -1.97
N THR A 60 0.71 11.93 -0.81
CA THR A 60 1.16 12.74 0.34
C THR A 60 2.03 11.96 1.31
N ILE A 61 2.22 10.65 1.09
CA ILE A 61 3.08 9.81 1.92
C ILE A 61 4.52 10.01 1.48
N ASP A 62 5.37 10.39 2.44
CA ASP A 62 6.81 10.45 2.21
C ASP A 62 7.36 9.04 1.98
N THR A 63 8.06 8.88 0.86
CA THR A 63 8.75 7.65 0.45
C THR A 63 10.20 7.90 0.08
N SER A 64 10.75 9.07 0.44
CA SER A 64 12.13 9.45 0.14
C SER A 64 13.15 8.45 0.71
N ASP A 65 12.89 7.92 1.89
CA ASP A 65 13.67 6.88 2.54
C ASP A 65 13.66 5.55 1.77
N LEU A 66 12.50 5.14 1.26
CA LEU A 66 12.35 3.93 0.44
C LEU A 66 13.04 4.06 -0.92
N LEU A 67 13.11 5.28 -1.47
CA LEU A 67 13.79 5.56 -2.74
C LEU A 67 15.31 5.70 -2.57
N ALA A 68 15.77 6.06 -1.37
CA ALA A 68 17.19 6.13 -1.03
C ALA A 68 17.81 4.74 -0.83
N ASP A 69 17.00 3.72 -0.50
CA ASP A 69 17.48 2.34 -0.36
C ASP A 69 17.71 1.69 -1.75
N PRO A 70 18.96 1.32 -2.09
CA PRO A 70 19.29 0.76 -3.40
C PRO A 70 18.64 -0.61 -3.64
N ILE A 71 18.35 -1.39 -2.60
CA ILE A 71 17.69 -2.70 -2.70
C ILE A 71 16.21 -2.49 -3.03
N VAL A 72 15.55 -1.55 -2.36
CA VAL A 72 14.14 -1.21 -2.61
C VAL A 72 13.97 -0.59 -4.00
N ALA A 73 14.89 0.30 -4.39
CA ALA A 73 14.89 0.89 -5.74
C ALA A 73 15.13 -0.17 -6.83
N PHE A 74 16.02 -1.14 -6.60
CA PHE A 74 16.26 -2.25 -7.52
C PHE A 74 15.01 -3.14 -7.67
N GLN A 75 14.39 -3.56 -6.57
CA GLN A 75 13.20 -4.42 -6.57
C GLN A 75 11.93 -3.70 -7.07
N LYS A 76 11.91 -2.36 -7.07
CA LYS A 76 10.85 -1.60 -7.73
C LYS A 76 11.02 -1.57 -9.25
N LYS A 77 12.26 -1.65 -9.74
CA LYS A 77 12.59 -1.55 -11.16
C LYS A 77 12.48 -2.88 -11.90
N PHE A 78 12.74 -4.00 -11.22
CA PHE A 78 12.77 -5.36 -11.75
C PHE A 78 11.80 -6.25 -11.00
#